data_AF-A0A1N6LHU7-F1
#
_entry.id   AF-A0A1N6LHU7-F1
#
_cell.length_a   1.000
_cell.length_b   1.000
_cell.length_c   1.000
_cell.angle_alpha   90.00
_cell.angle_beta   90.00
_cell.angle_gamma   90.00
#
_symmetry.space_group_name_H-M   'P 1'
#
loop_
_entity.id
_entity.type
_entity.pdbx_description
1 polymer ?
#
loop_
_entity_poly.entity_id
_entity_poly.type
_entity_poly.pdbx_seq_one_letter_code
_entity_poly.pdbx_strand_id
1 'polypeptide(L)'
;MKIIKDCWAMLGASECQYGAHMFDGTNAMIYVSHWLAAFGGLDRFFWRKNSDGFVGHCLLVFLDVERFNFIVNPYVREEGGIIWRDPVNFIYSGVTQEKTSRYELEGSLQGFASSVSIVVEAREFELHVLDENEPARQA
;
A
#
# COMPACT_ATOMS: atom_id res chain seq x y z
N MET A 1 6.98 -1.09 -17.22
CA MET A 1 6.40 -0.37 -16.07
C MET A 1 5.70 0.90 -16.55
N LYS A 2 4.53 1.23 -15.99
CA LYS A 2 3.77 2.46 -16.26
C LYS A 2 3.60 3.31 -15.00
N ILE A 3 3.92 4.60 -15.08
CA ILE A 3 3.78 5.55 -13.97
C ILE A 3 2.57 6.46 -14.23
N ILE A 4 1.73 6.63 -13.21
CA ILE A 4 0.54 7.47 -13.25
C ILE A 4 0.57 8.37 -12.02
N LYS A 5 0.58 9.69 -12.24
CA LYS A 5 0.65 10.70 -11.17
C LYS A 5 -0.74 11.14 -10.74
N ASP A 6 -0.85 11.64 -9.51
CA ASP A 6 -2.02 12.35 -8.98
C ASP A 6 -3.35 11.57 -9.10
N CYS A 7 -3.28 10.24 -9.07
CA CYS A 7 -4.44 9.38 -9.31
C CYS A 7 -5.09 8.83 -8.02
N TRP A 8 -4.69 9.32 -6.85
CA TRP A 8 -5.13 8.78 -5.55
C TRP A 8 -6.66 8.74 -5.41
N ALA A 9 -7.36 9.80 -5.83
CA ALA A 9 -8.81 9.88 -5.76
C ALA A 9 -9.56 8.84 -6.63
N MET A 10 -8.84 8.15 -7.51
CA MET A 10 -9.36 7.08 -8.37
C MET A 10 -9.00 5.68 -7.85
N LEU A 11 -8.48 5.57 -6.62
CA LEU A 11 -8.08 4.31 -6.00
C LEU A 11 -8.88 4.04 -4.72
N GLY A 12 -9.24 2.78 -4.50
CA GLY A 12 -9.69 2.28 -3.20
C GLY A 12 -8.59 1.44 -2.57
N ALA A 13 -7.92 2.00 -1.56
CA ALA A 13 -6.81 1.38 -0.82
C ALA A 13 -7.22 0.86 0.57
N SER A 14 -8.52 0.79 0.84
CA SER A 14 -9.09 0.04 1.96
C SER A 14 -9.23 -1.42 1.52
N GLU A 15 -8.69 -2.36 2.29
CA GLU A 15 -8.75 -3.82 2.06
C GLU A 15 -7.72 -4.41 1.09
N CYS A 16 -6.68 -3.68 0.72
CA CYS A 16 -5.62 -4.24 -0.11
C CYS A 16 -4.79 -5.29 0.64
N GLN A 17 -4.16 -6.18 -0.12
CA GLN A 17 -3.06 -7.00 0.40
C GLN A 17 -1.73 -6.36 0.02
N TYR A 18 -1.04 -5.79 1.01
CA TYR A 18 0.27 -5.15 0.86
C TYR A 18 1.41 -6.17 1.00
N GLY A 19 2.55 -5.89 0.39
CA GLY A 19 3.76 -6.71 0.54
C GLY A 19 4.94 -5.88 1.04
N ALA A 20 6.08 -6.01 0.37
CA ALA A 20 7.30 -5.28 0.71
C ALA A 20 7.06 -3.76 0.68
N HIS A 21 7.66 -3.07 1.64
CA HIS A 21 7.70 -1.61 1.70
C HIS A 21 9.13 -1.14 1.91
N MET A 22 9.42 0.08 1.46
CA MET A 22 10.73 0.71 1.59
C MET A 22 10.53 2.18 1.90
N PHE A 23 11.35 2.70 2.81
CA PHE A 23 11.45 4.12 3.12
C PHE A 23 12.92 4.49 3.18
N ASP A 24 13.35 5.45 2.35
CA ASP A 24 14.76 5.85 2.22
C ASP A 24 15.13 7.07 3.08
N GLY A 25 14.18 7.58 3.88
CA GLY A 25 14.32 8.82 4.64
C GLY A 25 13.64 10.03 3.99
N THR A 26 13.20 9.90 2.74
CA THR A 26 12.51 10.97 1.98
C THR A 26 11.27 10.45 1.27
N ASN A 27 11.32 9.27 0.64
CA ASN A 27 10.24 8.69 -0.14
C ASN A 27 9.84 7.34 0.41
N ALA A 28 8.54 7.03 0.33
CA ALA A 28 7.98 5.74 0.73
C ALA A 28 7.44 5.00 -0.50
N MET A 29 7.75 3.71 -0.62
CA MET A 29 7.22 2.83 -1.66
C MET A 29 6.57 1.63 -0.99
N ILE A 30 5.35 1.30 -1.39
CA ILE A 30 4.57 0.20 -0.81
C ILE A 30 4.05 -0.66 -1.94
N TYR A 31 4.45 -1.93 -1.95
CA TYR A 31 3.95 -2.89 -2.92
C TYR A 31 2.54 -3.35 -2.57
N VAL A 32 1.65 -3.34 -3.56
CA VAL A 32 0.32 -3.91 -3.47
C VAL A 32 0.29 -5.21 -4.25
N SER A 33 0.02 -6.29 -3.55
CA SER A 33 -0.06 -7.63 -4.13
C SER A 33 -1.42 -7.88 -4.77
N HIS A 34 -2.50 -7.56 -4.06
CA HIS A 34 -3.88 -7.82 -4.50
C HIS A 34 -4.87 -6.78 -3.94
N TRP A 35 -6.07 -6.78 -4.51
CA TRP A 35 -7.28 -6.13 -4.00
C TRP A 35 -7.29 -4.60 -4.00
N LEU A 36 -6.43 -3.96 -4.80
CA LEU A 36 -6.55 -2.53 -5.06
C LEU A 36 -7.78 -2.28 -5.94
N ALA A 37 -8.70 -1.43 -5.51
CA ALA A 37 -9.77 -0.96 -6.38
C ALA A 37 -9.23 0.17 -7.26
N ALA A 38 -9.38 0.05 -8.58
CA ALA A 38 -8.93 1.06 -9.53
C ALA A 38 -10.12 1.54 -10.38
N PHE A 39 -10.44 2.82 -10.32
CA PHE A 39 -11.59 3.43 -10.98
C PHE A 39 -11.17 4.31 -12.17
N GLY A 40 -12.14 4.88 -12.90
CA GLY A 40 -11.87 5.82 -14.00
C GLY A 40 -11.13 5.19 -15.20
N GLY A 41 -11.19 3.86 -15.33
CA GLY A 41 -10.46 3.10 -16.35
C GLY A 41 -8.96 2.97 -16.06
N LEU A 42 -8.49 3.17 -14.83
CA LEU A 42 -7.11 2.87 -14.44
C LEU A 42 -6.82 1.36 -14.46
N ASP A 43 -7.82 0.55 -14.14
CA ASP A 43 -7.75 -0.91 -14.11
C ASP A 43 -7.20 -1.49 -15.44
N ARG A 44 -7.50 -0.89 -16.59
CA ARG A 44 -7.03 -1.34 -17.92
C ARG A 44 -5.51 -1.41 -18.06
N PHE A 45 -4.76 -0.73 -17.20
CA PHE A 45 -3.30 -0.74 -17.22
C PHE A 45 -2.70 -1.92 -16.44
N PHE A 46 -3.50 -2.63 -15.66
CA PHE A 46 -3.05 -3.73 -14.83
C PHE A 46 -3.19 -5.06 -15.55
N TRP A 47 -2.15 -5.88 -15.45
CA TRP A 47 -2.15 -7.25 -15.93
C TRP A 47 -2.91 -8.20 -14.99
N ARG A 48 -2.75 -8.02 -13.67
CA ARG A 48 -3.44 -8.85 -12.66
C ARG A 48 -4.77 -8.23 -12.27
N LYS A 49 -5.84 -8.96 -12.57
CA LYS A 49 -7.23 -8.61 -12.25
C LYS A 49 -7.94 -9.84 -11.67
N ASN A 50 -8.82 -9.65 -10.69
CA ASN A 50 -9.74 -10.70 -10.24
C ASN A 50 -11.14 -10.52 -10.81
N SER A 51 -12.05 -11.46 -10.51
CA SER A 51 -13.44 -11.46 -10.98
C SER A 51 -14.24 -10.24 -10.54
N ASP A 52 -13.82 -9.61 -9.44
CA ASP A 52 -14.53 -8.49 -8.81
C ASP A 52 -14.00 -7.14 -9.29
N GLY A 53 -13.05 -7.15 -10.24
CA GLY A 53 -12.46 -5.95 -10.84
C GLY A 53 -11.32 -5.34 -10.03
N PHE A 54 -10.90 -5.96 -8.92
CA PHE A 54 -9.72 -5.52 -8.20
C PHE A 54 -8.44 -5.90 -8.91
N VAL A 55 -7.43 -5.06 -8.74
CA VAL A 55 -6.10 -5.21 -9.34
C VAL A 55 -5.04 -5.42 -8.26
N GLY A 56 -3.80 -5.65 -8.70
CA GLY A 56 -2.64 -5.75 -7.83
C GLY A 56 -1.36 -5.67 -8.65
N HIS A 57 -0.23 -6.04 -8.05
CA HIS A 57 1.08 -5.98 -8.69
C HIS A 57 1.46 -4.55 -9.15
N CYS A 58 1.47 -3.63 -8.19
CA CYS A 58 1.87 -2.24 -8.38
C CYS A 58 2.60 -1.69 -7.16
N LEU A 59 3.26 -0.54 -7.31
CA LEU A 59 3.79 0.24 -6.20
C LEU A 59 2.96 1.51 -6.00
N LEU A 60 2.62 1.78 -4.75
CA LEU A 60 2.17 3.08 -4.28
C LEU A 60 3.41 3.85 -3.84
N VAL A 61 3.73 4.93 -4.53
CA VAL A 61 4.94 5.72 -4.32
C VAL A 61 4.54 7.09 -3.81
N PHE A 62 5.04 7.44 -2.64
CA PHE A 62 4.81 8.70 -1.96
C PHE A 62 6.12 9.47 -1.92
N LEU A 63 6.12 10.67 -2.50
CA LEU A 63 7.30 11.50 -2.65
C LEU A 63 7.29 12.65 -1.64
N ASP A 64 8.47 12.97 -1.12
CA ASP A 64 8.68 13.99 -0.08
C ASP A 64 7.73 13.77 1.12
N VAL A 65 7.93 12.64 1.79
CA VAL A 65 7.14 12.17 2.93
C VAL A 65 7.49 12.98 4.17
N GLU A 66 6.49 13.62 4.76
CA GLU A 66 6.58 14.27 6.07
C GLU A 66 6.24 13.29 7.19
N ARG A 67 5.28 12.40 6.98
CA ARG A 67 4.86 11.42 7.97
C ARG A 67 4.66 10.07 7.33
N PHE A 68 5.16 9.02 7.97
CA PHE A 68 4.87 7.65 7.57
C PHE A 68 4.66 6.77 8.80
N ASN A 69 3.41 6.41 9.03
CA ASN A 69 3.01 5.48 10.06
C ASN A 69 2.58 4.19 9.39
N PHE A 70 3.28 3.09 9.65
CA PHE A 70 2.95 1.76 9.18
C PHE A 70 2.77 0.87 10.40
N ILE A 71 1.52 0.49 10.67
CA ILE A 71 1.13 -0.27 11.86
C ILE A 71 0.59 -1.63 11.41
N VAL A 72 1.22 -2.69 11.88
CA VAL A 72 0.79 -4.07 11.66
C VAL A 72 0.28 -4.64 12.96
N ASN A 73 -0.92 -5.19 12.95
CA ASN A 73 -1.52 -5.94 14.04
C ASN A 73 -1.60 -7.41 13.62
N PRO A 74 -0.59 -8.25 13.94
CA PRO A 74 -0.64 -9.67 13.62
C PRO A 74 -1.68 -10.38 14.48
N TYR A 75 -2.23 -11.46 13.97
CA TYR A 75 -3.14 -12.30 14.73
C TYR A 75 -2.98 -13.78 14.36
N VAL A 76 -3.39 -14.65 15.26
CA VAL A 76 -3.55 -16.09 14.99
C VAL A 76 -5.02 -16.47 15.08
N ARG A 77 -5.41 -17.47 14.31
CA ARG A 77 -6.73 -18.09 14.42
C ARG A 77 -6.58 -19.36 15.23
N GLU A 78 -7.29 -19.43 16.35
CA GLU A 78 -7.38 -20.63 17.20
C GLU A 78 -8.85 -21.05 17.29
N GLU A 79 -9.12 -22.29 17.70
CA GLU A 79 -10.49 -22.80 17.82
C GLU A 79 -11.32 -21.91 18.75
N GLY A 80 -12.24 -21.14 18.16
CA GLY A 80 -13.13 -20.23 18.87
C GLY A 80 -12.83 -18.73 18.72
N GLY A 81 -11.76 -18.31 18.04
CA GLY A 81 -11.56 -16.87 17.82
C GLY A 81 -10.23 -16.41 17.20
N ILE A 82 -10.03 -15.10 17.27
CA ILE A 82 -8.83 -14.41 16.82
C ILE A 82 -8.06 -13.95 18.07
N ILE A 83 -6.79 -14.33 18.16
CA ILE A 83 -5.87 -13.84 19.19
C ILE A 83 -4.93 -12.83 18.54
N TRP A 84 -5.09 -11.57 18.93
CA TRP A 84 -4.21 -10.49 18.51
C TRP A 84 -2.85 -10.60 19.20
N ARG A 85 -1.80 -10.30 18.45
CA ARG A 85 -0.42 -10.20 18.94
C ARG A 85 -0.06 -8.73 19.10
N ASP A 86 1.07 -8.48 19.76
CA ASP A 86 1.60 -7.13 19.90
C ASP A 86 1.81 -6.49 18.53
N PRO A 87 1.43 -5.21 18.36
CA PRO A 87 1.58 -4.53 17.09
C PRO A 87 3.04 -4.24 16.78
N VAL A 88 3.37 -4.32 15.50
CA VAL A 88 4.65 -3.85 14.96
C VAL A 88 4.43 -2.47 14.36
N ASN A 89 5.08 -1.47 14.93
CA ASN A 89 4.91 -0.07 14.55
C ASN A 89 6.20 0.44 13.90
N PHE A 90 6.08 0.94 12.68
CA PHE A 90 7.08 1.80 12.07
C PHE A 90 6.49 3.22 12.01
N ILE A 91 7.14 4.17 12.68
CA ILE A 91 6.66 5.55 12.78
C ILE A 91 7.79 6.48 12.38
N TYR A 92 7.53 7.30 11.38
CA TYR A 92 8.41 8.36 10.93
C TYR A 92 7.67 9.70 10.97
N SER A 93 8.39 10.73 11.42
CA SER A 93 7.94 12.12 11.40
C SER A 93 9.13 13.01 11.07
N GLY A 94 9.09 13.63 9.90
CA GLY A 94 10.08 14.55 9.38
C GLY A 94 9.79 16.01 9.73
N VAL A 95 10.60 16.90 9.19
CA VAL A 95 10.39 18.35 9.34
C VAL A 95 9.42 18.83 8.28
N THR A 96 8.41 19.59 8.69
CA THR A 96 7.38 20.15 7.81
C THR A 96 8.00 20.99 6.69
N GLN A 97 7.76 20.56 5.44
CA GLN A 97 8.10 21.30 4.24
C GLN A 97 6.87 21.36 3.34
N GLU A 98 6.40 22.58 3.05
CA GLU A 98 5.27 22.86 2.16
C GLU A 98 3.94 22.17 2.54
N LYS A 99 2.96 22.16 1.62
CA LYS A 99 1.61 21.65 1.83
C LYS A 99 1.56 20.17 1.42
N THR A 100 1.48 19.26 2.38
CA THR A 100 1.34 17.82 2.16
C THR A 100 -0.12 17.38 2.04
N SER A 101 -0.36 16.24 1.41
CA SER A 101 -1.64 15.54 1.38
C SER A 101 -1.57 14.29 2.24
N ARG A 102 -2.69 13.92 2.85
CA ARG A 102 -2.80 12.74 3.70
C ARG A 102 -3.40 11.57 2.92
N TYR A 103 -2.73 10.44 2.98
CA TYR A 103 -3.09 9.19 2.32
C TYR A 103 -3.28 8.12 3.39
N GLU A 104 -4.44 7.46 3.37
CA GLU A 104 -4.80 6.41 4.32
C GLU A 104 -4.99 5.10 3.58
N LEU A 105 -4.33 4.06 4.09
CA LEU A 105 -4.37 2.73 3.52
C LEU A 105 -4.67 1.71 4.60
N GLU A 106 -5.47 0.71 4.26
CA GLU A 106 -5.85 -0.35 5.19
C GLU A 106 -5.89 -1.71 4.50
N GLY A 107 -5.67 -2.78 5.25
CA GLY A 107 -5.78 -4.13 4.71
C GLY A 107 -4.94 -5.16 5.46
N SER A 108 -4.17 -5.95 4.73
CA SER A 108 -3.36 -7.06 5.30
C SER A 108 -1.97 -7.13 4.68
N LEU A 109 -1.05 -7.88 5.30
CA LEU A 109 0.24 -8.23 4.71
C LEU A 109 0.16 -9.57 3.98
N GLN A 110 0.74 -9.64 2.80
CA GLN A 110 0.90 -10.89 2.06
C GLN A 110 1.74 -11.88 2.87
N GLY A 111 1.21 -13.10 3.04
CA GLY A 111 1.90 -14.19 3.74
C GLY A 111 1.74 -14.17 5.26
N PHE A 112 1.04 -13.18 5.84
CA PHE A 112 0.83 -13.07 7.28
C PHE A 112 -0.65 -12.80 7.60
N ALA A 113 -1.15 -13.44 8.66
CA ALA A 113 -2.45 -13.09 9.22
C ALA A 113 -2.31 -11.79 10.02
N SER A 114 -2.70 -10.67 9.41
CA SER A 114 -2.57 -9.34 10.01
C SER A 114 -3.65 -8.38 9.55
N SER A 115 -3.93 -7.38 10.38
CA SER A 115 -4.55 -6.12 9.98
C SER A 115 -3.47 -5.05 9.88
N VAL A 116 -3.54 -4.24 8.84
CA VAL A 116 -2.56 -3.19 8.54
C VAL A 116 -3.28 -1.85 8.44
N SER A 117 -2.73 -0.83 9.09
CA SER A 117 -3.13 0.57 8.95
C SER A 117 -1.91 1.39 8.61
N ILE A 118 -1.99 2.15 7.52
CA ILE A 118 -0.90 2.96 7.00
C ILE A 118 -1.41 4.37 6.80
N VAL A 119 -0.67 5.33 7.33
CA VAL A 119 -0.91 6.75 7.09
C VAL A 119 0.36 7.36 6.54
N VAL A 120 0.26 7.97 5.38
CA VAL A 120 1.35 8.73 4.76
C VAL A 120 0.90 10.17 4.60
N GLU A 121 1.72 11.13 5.03
CA GLU A 121 1.58 12.54 4.66
C GLU A 121 2.75 12.88 3.75
N ALA A 122 2.45 13.23 2.49
CA ALA A 122 3.46 13.40 1.44
C ALA A 122 3.05 14.50 0.45
N ARG A 123 4.04 15.06 -0.25
CA ARG A 123 3.81 16.12 -1.25
C ARG A 123 3.13 15.58 -2.50
N GLU A 124 3.64 14.48 -3.03
CA GLU A 124 3.17 13.91 -4.30
C GLU A 124 2.90 12.41 -4.16
N PHE A 125 2.07 11.90 -5.05
CA PHE A 125 1.72 10.49 -5.14
C PHE A 125 1.80 9.99 -6.58
N GLU A 126 2.41 8.82 -6.73
CA GLU A 126 2.49 8.09 -7.99
C GLU A 126 2.04 6.64 -7.81
N LEU A 127 1.31 6.14 -8.81
CA LEU A 127 1.03 4.72 -8.98
C LEU A 127 1.96 4.16 -10.05
N HIS A 128 2.80 3.19 -9.68
CA HIS A 128 3.65 2.48 -10.62
C HIS A 128 3.05 1.10 -10.89
N VAL A 129 2.44 0.93 -12.05
CA VAL A 129 1.91 -0.36 -12.51
C VAL A 129 3.04 -1.16 -13.12
N LEU A 130 3.30 -2.32 -12.55
CA LEU A 130 4.40 -3.20 -12.95
C LEU A 130 4.02 -4.03 -14.18
N ASP A 131 5.03 -4.43 -14.94
CA ASP A 131 4.81 -5.31 -16.11
C ASP A 131 4.54 -6.75 -15.68
N GLU A 132 3.87 -7.53 -16.54
CA GLU A 132 3.46 -8.92 -16.26
C GLU A 132 4.59 -9.81 -15.69
N ASN A 133 5.81 -9.61 -16.21
CA ASN A 133 6.99 -10.43 -15.91
C ASN A 133 7.91 -9.81 -14.86
N GLU A 134 7.58 -8.64 -14.30
CA GLU A 134 8.36 -8.10 -13.19
C GLU A 134 8.12 -8.99 -11.97
N PRO A 135 9.17 -9.57 -11.36
CA PRO A 135 8.96 -10.46 -10.24
C PRO A 135 8.37 -9.65 -9.09
N ALA A 136 7.16 -10.01 -8.66
CA ALA A 136 6.71 -9.71 -7.30
C ALA A 136 7.75 -10.36 -6.40
N ARG A 137 8.68 -9.56 -5.84
CA ARG A 137 9.88 -10.02 -5.14
C ARG A 137 9.51 -11.21 -4.24
N GLN A 138 9.80 -12.42 -4.74
CA GLN A 138 9.51 -13.65 -4.01
C GLN A 138 10.57 -13.72 -2.92
N ALA A 139 10.19 -13.31 -1.71
CA ALA A 139 10.90 -13.69 -0.51
C ALA A 139 10.30 -14.99 0.01
#